data_AF-A0A7S1RF91-F1
#
_entry.id   AF-A0A7S1RF91-F1
#
_cell.length_a   1.000
_cell.length_b   1.000
_cell.length_c   1.000
_cell.angle_alpha   90.00
_cell.angle_beta   90.00
_cell.angle_gamma   90.00
#
_symmetry.space_group_name_H-M   'P 1'
#
loop_
_entity.id
_entity.type
_entity.pdbx_description
1 polymer ?
#
loop_
_entity_poly.entity_id
_entity_poly.type
_entity_poly.pdbx_seq_one_letter_code
_entity_poly.pdbx_strand_id
1 'polypeptide(L)'
;LLKGGGVLFRARCTVALGPATMEVTVRISDSEPTVAVQVLWRGAELNLNRARDEPVERFLQRLGLNCGKQVEKQGGGDKKRAKKEKKKPGAAADGQAAEAVAAPVPQHTGLAVHLLDSQGAKIPNGTPVAEALKGASHVEISGERLPVILNPPSVQKLEVFGQPFAGCPLVASIRCEFCKPSAVILRWLLQATAGGNPSGQ
;
A
#
# COMPACT_ATOMS: atom_id res chain seq x y z
N LEU A 1 16.60 -14.21 46.35
CA LEU A 1 15.45 -14.20 45.41
C LEU A 1 15.53 -12.94 44.56
N LEU A 2 16.07 -13.02 43.33
CA LEU A 2 16.06 -11.91 42.39
C LEU A 2 14.68 -11.86 41.72
N LYS A 3 13.86 -10.85 42.06
CA LYS A 3 12.59 -10.58 41.38
C LYS A 3 12.89 -10.20 39.93
N GLY A 4 12.53 -11.08 38.99
CA GLY A 4 12.60 -10.84 37.56
C GLY A 4 11.61 -9.75 37.14
N GLY A 5 12.03 -8.49 37.24
CA GLY A 5 11.38 -7.38 36.53
C GLY A 5 11.79 -7.44 35.07
N GLY A 6 10.96 -8.06 34.23
CA GLY A 6 11.19 -8.08 32.78
C GLY A 6 11.16 -6.66 32.22
N VAL A 7 12.30 -6.18 31.74
CA VAL A 7 12.36 -4.92 30.99
C VAL A 7 11.95 -5.23 29.55
N LEU A 8 10.81 -4.71 29.11
CA LEU A 8 10.39 -4.83 27.72
C LEU A 8 11.06 -3.74 26.90
N PHE A 9 11.91 -4.13 25.96
CA PHE A 9 12.48 -3.22 24.98
C PHE A 9 11.61 -3.24 23.73
N ARG A 10 11.19 -2.05 23.28
CA ARG A 10 10.49 -1.90 22.00
C ARG A 10 11.40 -1.18 21.03
N ALA A 11 11.78 -1.84 19.95
CA ALA A 11 12.40 -1.18 18.82
C ALA A 11 11.32 -0.45 18.03
N ARG A 12 11.49 0.85 17.82
CA ARG A 12 10.66 1.62 16.88
C ARG A 12 11.52 1.99 15.69
N CYS A 13 11.18 1.43 14.53
CA CYS A 13 11.69 1.94 13.27
C CYS A 13 10.77 3.08 12.83
N THR A 14 11.35 4.23 12.54
CA THR A 14 10.62 5.34 11.94
C THR A 14 11.26 5.61 10.60
N VAL A 15 10.51 5.37 9.52
CA VAL A 15 10.83 5.98 8.23
C VAL A 15 10.15 7.34 8.26
N ALA A 16 10.91 8.42 8.05
CA ALA A 16 10.34 9.76 8.01
C ALA A 16 9.43 9.87 6.79
N LEU A 17 8.15 9.60 6.98
CA LEU A 17 7.09 9.89 6.02
C LEU A 17 6.56 11.28 6.40
N GLY A 18 6.44 12.17 5.41
CA GLY A 18 5.88 13.51 5.58
C GLY A 18 4.42 13.48 6.06
N PRO A 19 3.77 14.63 6.23
CA PRO A 19 2.33 14.67 6.52
C PRO A 19 1.56 13.86 5.48
N ALA A 20 0.43 13.26 5.87
CA ALA A 20 -0.44 12.45 5.01
C ALA A 20 -1.10 13.30 3.91
N THR A 21 -0.31 13.71 2.93
CA THR A 21 -0.74 14.23 1.65
C THR A 21 -1.22 13.06 0.80
N MET A 22 -2.30 13.25 0.03
CA MET A 22 -2.73 12.23 -0.93
C MET A 22 -1.55 11.88 -1.84
N GLU A 23 -1.11 10.63 -1.83
CA GLU A 23 0.12 10.20 -2.52
C GLU A 23 -0.10 8.86 -3.24
N VAL A 24 0.74 8.63 -4.25
CA VAL A 24 0.83 7.36 -4.95
C VAL A 24 2.22 6.78 -4.72
N THR A 25 2.29 5.71 -3.96
CA THR A 25 3.54 4.96 -3.77
C THR A 25 3.63 3.85 -4.80
N VAL A 26 4.74 3.80 -5.53
CA VAL A 26 5.03 2.77 -6.53
C VAL A 26 6.23 1.97 -6.08
N ARG A 27 6.13 0.64 -6.09
CA ARG A 27 7.24 -0.28 -5.85
C ARG A 27 7.48 -1.15 -7.08
N ILE A 28 8.67 -1.03 -7.64
CA ILE A 28 9.15 -1.81 -8.78
C ILE A 28 10.46 -2.47 -8.36
N SER A 29 10.43 -3.80 -8.26
CA SER A 29 11.62 -4.63 -8.05
C SER A 29 11.98 -5.34 -9.34
N ASP A 30 13.27 -5.41 -9.67
CA ASP A 30 13.72 -6.10 -10.89
C ASP A 30 13.54 -7.62 -10.82
N SER A 31 13.48 -8.19 -9.61
CA SER A 31 13.25 -9.62 -9.39
C SER A 31 11.79 -10.05 -9.52
N GLU A 32 10.85 -9.10 -9.48
CA GLU A 32 9.42 -9.40 -9.50
C GLU A 32 8.81 -9.10 -10.87
N PRO A 33 7.91 -9.96 -11.38
CA PRO A 33 7.21 -9.73 -12.65
C PRO A 33 6.07 -8.70 -12.52
N THR A 34 5.86 -8.16 -11.33
CA THR A 34 4.74 -7.28 -11.00
C THR A 34 5.19 -5.94 -10.43
N VAL A 35 4.32 -4.94 -10.55
CA VAL A 35 4.43 -3.62 -9.91
C VAL A 35 3.36 -3.50 -8.85
N ALA A 36 3.78 -3.13 -7.64
CA ALA A 36 2.86 -2.78 -6.57
C ALA A 36 2.63 -1.26 -6.55
N VAL A 37 1.38 -0.85 -6.58
CA VAL A 37 0.96 0.55 -6.53
C VAL A 37 -0.02 0.74 -5.38
N GLN A 38 0.31 1.63 -4.47
CA GLN A 38 -0.52 2.02 -3.33
C GLN A 38 -0.98 3.46 -3.55
N VAL A 39 -2.29 3.69 -3.50
CA VAL A 39 -2.90 5.01 -3.71
C VAL A 39 -3.72 5.38 -2.48
N LEU A 40 -3.41 6.51 -1.87
CA LEU A 40 -4.25 7.09 -0.82
C LEU A 40 -5.19 8.12 -1.46
N TRP A 41 -6.46 7.75 -1.62
CA TRP A 41 -7.48 8.56 -2.29
C TRP A 41 -8.66 8.82 -1.37
N ARG A 42 -8.91 10.09 -1.00
CA ARG A 42 -10.06 10.49 -0.16
C ARG A 42 -10.21 9.66 1.12
N GLY A 43 -9.10 9.39 1.79
CA GLY A 43 -9.04 8.60 3.03
C GLY A 43 -9.19 7.09 2.84
N ALA A 44 -9.33 6.61 1.61
CA ALA A 44 -9.32 5.19 1.28
C ALA A 44 -7.97 4.81 0.68
N GLU A 45 -7.40 3.72 1.17
CA GLU A 45 -6.18 3.14 0.63
C GLU A 45 -6.53 2.08 -0.42
N LEU A 46 -5.95 2.21 -1.61
CA LEU A 46 -6.10 1.28 -2.71
C LEU A 46 -4.75 0.63 -3.01
N ASN A 47 -4.72 -0.69 -2.92
CA ASN A 47 -3.55 -1.48 -3.27
C ASN A 47 -3.80 -2.20 -4.60
N LEU A 48 -2.95 -1.95 -5.58
CA LEU A 48 -2.98 -2.60 -6.89
C LEU A 48 -1.68 -3.36 -7.09
N ASN A 49 -1.79 -4.60 -7.56
CA ASN A 49 -0.65 -5.39 -8.00
C ASN A 49 -0.85 -5.80 -9.47
N ARG A 50 0.03 -5.37 -10.36
CA ARG A 50 -0.16 -5.45 -11.82
C ARG A 50 1.06 -6.02 -12.51
N ALA A 51 0.86 -6.65 -13.66
CA ALA A 51 1.97 -7.11 -14.49
C ALA A 51 2.78 -5.92 -15.02
N ARG A 52 4.11 -6.05 -15.06
CA ARG A 52 5.00 -4.97 -15.51
C ARG A 52 4.80 -4.57 -16.97
N ASP A 53 4.49 -5.56 -17.80
CA ASP A 53 4.45 -5.43 -19.26
C ASP A 53 3.04 -5.13 -19.80
N GLU A 54 2.04 -5.01 -18.92
CA GLU A 54 0.71 -4.63 -19.39
C GLU A 54 0.69 -3.16 -19.86
N PRO A 55 -0.15 -2.83 -20.84
CA PRO A 55 -0.28 -1.44 -21.31
C PRO A 55 -0.88 -0.56 -20.22
N VAL A 56 -0.38 0.67 -20.11
CA VAL A 56 -0.76 1.64 -19.09
C VAL A 56 -2.26 1.94 -19.07
N GLU A 57 -2.97 1.92 -20.22
CA GLU A 57 -4.43 2.16 -20.23
C GLU A 57 -5.19 1.16 -19.37
N ARG A 58 -4.77 -0.12 -19.37
CA ARG A 58 -5.43 -1.15 -18.57
C ARG A 58 -5.28 -0.88 -17.08
N PHE A 59 -4.11 -0.40 -16.67
CA PHE A 59 -3.88 0.03 -15.30
C PHE A 59 -4.73 1.25 -14.94
N LEU A 60 -4.74 2.29 -15.77
CA LEU A 60 -5.50 3.52 -15.52
C LEU A 60 -7.01 3.27 -15.47
N GLN A 61 -7.53 2.42 -16.35
CA GLN A 61 -8.95 2.01 -16.33
C GLN A 61 -9.30 1.31 -15.01
N ARG A 62 -8.46 0.38 -14.54
CA ARG A 62 -8.66 -0.31 -13.26
C ARG A 62 -8.63 0.67 -12.09
N LEU A 63 -7.68 1.60 -12.11
CA LEU A 63 -7.54 2.61 -11.08
C LEU A 63 -8.79 3.51 -11.04
N GLY A 64 -9.27 3.97 -12.19
CA GLY A 64 -10.50 4.76 -12.30
C GLY A 64 -11.73 4.04 -11.76
N LEU A 65 -11.87 2.74 -12.02
CA LEU A 65 -12.95 1.91 -11.47
C LEU A 65 -12.84 1.74 -9.95
N ASN A 66 -11.64 1.52 -9.41
CA ASN A 66 -11.43 1.35 -7.97
C ASN A 66 -11.69 2.65 -7.21
N CYS A 67 -11.22 3.78 -7.74
CA CYS A 67 -11.49 5.10 -7.16
C CYS A 67 -12.99 5.45 -7.25
N GLY A 68 -13.65 5.15 -8.37
CA GLY A 68 -15.10 5.36 -8.52
C GLY A 68 -15.93 4.61 -7.49
N LYS A 69 -15.62 3.32 -7.27
CA LYS A 69 -16.30 2.50 -6.24
C LYS A 69 -16.12 3.03 -4.82
N GLN A 70 -15.00 3.69 -4.50
CA GLN A 70 -14.79 4.31 -3.19
C GLN A 70 -15.71 5.52 -2.99
N VAL A 71 -15.87 6.34 -4.03
CA VAL A 71 -16.78 7.49 -4.00
C VAL A 71 -18.23 7.04 -3.77
N GLU A 72 -18.68 5.99 -4.47
CA GLU A 72 -20.03 5.44 -4.28
C GLU A 72 -20.27 4.89 -2.86
N LYS A 73 -19.26 4.24 -2.26
CA LYS A 73 -19.36 3.69 -0.90
C LYS A 73 -19.43 4.78 0.17
N GLN A 74 -18.71 5.88 0.00
CA GLN A 74 -18.76 7.02 0.94
C GLN A 74 -20.07 7.81 0.81
N GLY A 75 -20.67 7.88 -0.39
CA GLY A 75 -21.96 8.55 -0.61
C GLY A 75 -23.22 7.72 -0.25
N GLY A 76 -23.08 6.40 -0.06
CA GLY A 76 -24.20 5.47 0.17
C GLY A 76 -24.42 5.03 1.63
N GLY A 77 -23.80 5.73 2.59
CA GLY A 77 -23.61 5.30 3.98
C GLY A 77 -24.84 5.11 4.88
N ASP A 78 -26.07 5.40 4.43
CA ASP A 78 -27.28 5.29 5.27
C ASP A 78 -28.23 4.11 4.96
N LYS A 79 -27.99 3.29 3.94
CA LYS A 79 -29.04 2.36 3.45
C LYS A 79 -28.68 0.88 3.29
N LYS A 80 -27.70 0.34 4.01
CA LYS A 80 -27.43 -1.12 3.93
C LYS A 80 -27.02 -1.80 5.23
N ARG A 81 -27.81 -1.59 6.30
CA ARG A 81 -27.97 -2.56 7.40
C ARG A 81 -29.40 -3.11 7.41
N ALA A 82 -29.77 -3.85 6.37
CA ALA A 82 -30.91 -4.75 6.44
C ALA A 82 -30.70 -5.90 5.46
N LYS A 83 -30.99 -7.11 5.94
CA LYS A 83 -31.04 -8.39 5.22
C LYS A 83 -29.73 -9.18 5.10
N LYS A 84 -29.23 -9.58 6.28
CA LYS A 84 -28.61 -10.90 6.47
C LYS A 84 -29.74 -11.94 6.47
N GLU A 85 -29.42 -13.15 6.00
CA GLU A 85 -30.23 -14.38 5.91
C GLU A 85 -30.91 -14.66 4.56
N LYS A 86 -30.33 -15.52 3.72
CA LYS A 86 -30.59 -16.98 3.73
C LYS A 86 -29.80 -17.73 2.64
N LYS A 87 -29.31 -18.90 3.07
CA LYS A 87 -29.04 -20.16 2.34
C LYS A 87 -27.74 -20.36 1.51
N LYS A 88 -27.26 -21.60 1.72
CA LYS A 88 -25.99 -22.28 1.40
C LYS A 88 -25.91 -22.77 -0.07
N PRO A 89 -24.72 -23.25 -0.51
CA PRO A 89 -24.36 -23.49 -1.90
C PRO A 89 -24.74 -24.88 -2.40
N GLY A 90 -24.88 -25.01 -3.73
CA GLY A 90 -25.10 -26.26 -4.45
C GLY A 90 -24.39 -26.21 -5.81
N ALA A 91 -23.90 -27.38 -6.23
CA ALA A 91 -22.75 -27.61 -7.10
C ALA A 91 -23.01 -27.62 -8.62
N ALA A 92 -21.92 -27.33 -9.35
CA ALA A 92 -21.36 -27.98 -10.57
C ALA A 92 -22.14 -28.12 -11.89
N ALA A 93 -21.30 -28.12 -12.95
CA ALA A 93 -21.45 -28.55 -14.35
C ALA A 93 -21.73 -27.41 -15.37
N ASP A 94 -20.76 -26.94 -16.16
CA ASP A 94 -20.05 -27.53 -17.33
C ASP A 94 -20.79 -27.25 -18.66
N GLY A 95 -20.05 -26.87 -19.71
CA GLY A 95 -20.53 -26.91 -21.10
C GLY A 95 -20.69 -25.58 -21.87
N GLN A 96 -19.68 -25.30 -22.70
CA GLN A 96 -19.76 -24.91 -24.12
C GLN A 96 -20.05 -23.46 -24.58
N ALA A 97 -18.98 -22.91 -25.17
CA ALA A 97 -18.85 -22.13 -26.40
C ALA A 97 -20.12 -21.63 -27.11
N ALA A 98 -20.22 -20.30 -27.23
CA ALA A 98 -20.84 -19.63 -28.36
C ALA A 98 -20.05 -18.35 -28.69
N GLU A 99 -19.41 -18.37 -29.86
CA GLU A 99 -18.82 -17.23 -30.54
C GLU A 99 -19.96 -16.42 -31.16
N ALA A 100 -20.22 -15.20 -30.67
CA ALA A 100 -21.04 -14.24 -31.38
C ALA A 100 -20.84 -12.81 -30.85
N VAL A 101 -20.40 -11.95 -31.77
CA VAL A 101 -20.64 -10.50 -31.85
C VAL A 101 -19.90 -9.60 -30.84
N ALA A 102 -19.06 -8.74 -31.41
CA ALA A 102 -18.48 -7.56 -30.76
C ALA A 102 -19.56 -6.76 -30.03
N ALA A 103 -19.65 -6.97 -28.71
CA ALA A 103 -20.43 -6.16 -27.81
C ALA A 103 -19.76 -4.78 -27.64
N PRO A 104 -20.54 -3.68 -27.62
CA PRO A 104 -19.99 -2.34 -27.48
C PRO A 104 -19.24 -2.23 -26.15
N VAL A 105 -18.04 -1.65 -26.22
CA VAL A 105 -17.20 -1.33 -25.06
C VAL A 105 -18.07 -0.63 -24.01
N PRO A 106 -18.17 -1.15 -22.77
CA PRO A 106 -18.95 -0.51 -21.72
C PRO A 106 -18.45 0.91 -21.50
N GLN A 107 -19.33 1.89 -21.70
CA GLN A 107 -19.04 3.30 -21.46
C GLN A 107 -18.63 3.52 -20.01
N HIS A 108 -17.57 4.29 -19.83
CA HIS A 108 -16.80 4.51 -18.60
C HIS A 108 -17.67 4.92 -17.40
N THR A 109 -17.93 4.00 -16.47
CA THR A 109 -18.43 4.31 -15.12
C THR A 109 -17.30 4.57 -14.11
N GLY A 110 -16.05 4.58 -14.57
CA GLY A 110 -14.88 4.90 -13.75
C GLY A 110 -14.52 6.39 -13.80
N LEU A 111 -13.79 6.85 -12.78
CA LEU A 111 -13.23 8.21 -12.78
C LEU A 111 -12.19 8.36 -13.90
N ALA A 112 -12.04 9.58 -14.42
CA ALA A 112 -10.98 9.91 -15.37
C ALA A 112 -9.62 9.87 -14.64
N VAL A 113 -8.67 9.09 -15.19
CA VAL A 113 -7.33 8.94 -14.62
C VAL A 113 -6.28 9.12 -15.70
N HIS A 114 -5.27 9.93 -15.40
CA HIS A 114 -4.11 10.16 -16.27
C HIS A 114 -2.80 10.00 -15.50
N LEU A 115 -1.76 9.59 -16.20
CA LEU A 115 -0.39 9.54 -15.68
C LEU A 115 0.40 10.67 -16.35
N LEU A 116 1.04 11.51 -15.53
CA LEU A 116 1.75 12.70 -15.99
C LEU A 116 3.24 12.57 -15.69
N ASP A 117 4.09 12.95 -16.65
CA ASP A 117 5.53 13.03 -16.47
C ASP A 117 5.95 14.29 -15.68
N SER A 118 7.25 14.50 -15.49
CA SER A 118 7.78 15.67 -14.78
C SER A 118 7.46 17.03 -15.44
N GLN A 119 7.13 17.04 -16.73
CA GLN A 119 6.75 18.22 -17.49
C GLN A 119 5.22 18.41 -17.53
N GLY A 120 4.46 17.51 -16.92
CA GLY A 120 3.00 17.53 -16.92
C GLY A 120 2.37 16.98 -18.20
N ALA A 121 3.15 16.36 -19.09
CA ALA A 121 2.64 15.71 -20.29
C ALA A 121 2.04 14.33 -19.95
N LYS A 122 0.97 13.95 -20.64
CA LYS A 122 0.35 12.64 -20.47
C LYS A 122 1.25 11.55 -21.04
N ILE A 123 1.48 10.50 -20.26
CA ILE A 123 2.25 9.35 -20.73
C ILE A 123 1.46 8.64 -21.84
N PRO A 124 2.10 8.29 -22.98
CA PRO A 124 1.42 7.67 -24.11
C PRO A 124 0.78 6.33 -23.74
N ASN A 125 -0.36 6.07 -24.38
CA ASN A 125 -0.97 4.73 -24.40
C ASN A 125 -0.01 3.72 -25.08
N GLY A 126 -0.11 2.45 -24.71
CA GLY A 126 0.75 1.36 -25.15
C GLY A 126 2.04 1.21 -24.34
N THR A 127 2.44 2.23 -23.57
CA THR A 127 3.63 2.17 -22.71
C THR A 127 3.45 1.08 -21.64
N PRO A 128 4.44 0.19 -21.42
CA PRO A 128 4.42 -0.76 -20.31
C PRO A 128 4.24 -0.06 -18.96
N VAL A 129 3.40 -0.59 -18.09
CA VAL A 129 3.09 0.00 -16.77
C VAL A 129 4.34 0.30 -15.95
N ALA A 130 5.32 -0.61 -15.94
CA ALA A 130 6.55 -0.38 -15.19
C ALA A 130 7.37 0.80 -15.72
N GLU A 131 7.44 0.96 -17.04
CA GLU A 131 8.14 2.08 -17.68
C GLU A 131 7.38 3.39 -17.46
N ALA A 132 6.07 3.37 -17.68
CA ALA A 132 5.18 4.49 -17.47
C ALA A 132 5.28 5.03 -16.03
N LEU A 133 5.21 4.15 -15.03
CA LEU A 133 5.29 4.55 -13.62
C LEU A 133 6.68 5.01 -13.19
N LYS A 134 7.76 4.52 -13.83
CA LYS A 134 9.13 5.03 -13.59
C LYS A 134 9.30 6.47 -14.08
N GLY A 135 8.66 6.84 -15.20
CA GLY A 135 8.71 8.18 -15.77
C GLY A 135 7.66 9.16 -15.20
N ALA A 136 6.70 8.65 -14.43
CA ALA A 136 5.61 9.45 -13.90
C ALA A 136 6.04 10.30 -12.69
N SER A 137 5.58 11.55 -12.69
CA SER A 137 5.69 12.45 -11.53
C SER A 137 4.37 12.55 -10.77
N HIS A 138 3.23 12.46 -11.48
CA HIS A 138 1.90 12.57 -10.87
C HIS A 138 0.92 11.58 -11.48
N VAL A 139 -0.05 11.14 -10.67
CA VAL A 139 -1.31 10.57 -11.13
C VAL A 139 -2.40 11.61 -10.98
N GLU A 140 -3.11 11.92 -12.05
CA GLU A 140 -4.27 12.80 -12.02
C GLU A 140 -5.55 11.96 -11.94
N ILE A 141 -6.35 12.13 -10.89
CA ILE A 141 -7.62 11.44 -10.67
C ILE A 141 -8.72 12.50 -10.56
N SER A 142 -9.64 12.54 -11.51
CA SER A 142 -10.73 13.54 -11.55
C SER A 142 -10.24 15.00 -11.42
N GLY A 143 -9.08 15.31 -12.00
CA GLY A 143 -8.46 16.64 -11.96
C GLY A 143 -7.60 16.92 -10.73
N GLU A 144 -7.55 16.02 -9.74
CA GLU A 144 -6.66 16.14 -8.59
C GLU A 144 -5.33 15.43 -8.87
N ARG A 145 -4.21 16.11 -8.66
CA ARG A 145 -2.86 15.58 -8.94
C ARG A 145 -2.22 15.04 -7.68
N LEU A 146 -1.97 13.75 -7.67
CA LEU A 146 -1.27 13.05 -6.59
C LEU A 146 0.19 12.82 -6.99
N PRO A 147 1.17 13.21 -6.17
CA PRO A 147 2.57 12.93 -6.44
C PRO A 147 2.84 11.42 -6.44
N VAL A 148 3.68 10.99 -7.38
CA VAL A 148 4.19 9.62 -7.46
C VAL A 148 5.52 9.54 -6.70
N ILE A 149 5.56 8.66 -5.71
CA ILE A 149 6.76 8.33 -4.94
C ILE A 149 7.24 6.95 -5.41
N LEU A 150 8.29 6.95 -6.21
CA LEU A 150 8.91 5.73 -6.71
C LEU A 150 9.86 5.14 -5.67
N ASN A 151 9.66 3.87 -5.37
CA ASN A 151 10.55 3.03 -4.57
C ASN A 151 10.98 3.72 -3.26
N PRO A 152 10.04 4.16 -2.40
CA PRO A 152 10.40 4.81 -1.16
C PRO A 152 11.23 3.86 -0.27
N PRO A 153 12.22 4.40 0.47
CA PRO A 153 13.03 3.60 1.38
C PRO A 153 12.11 2.95 2.42
N SER A 154 12.13 1.62 2.52
CA SER A 154 11.22 0.91 3.42
C SER A 154 11.91 -0.22 4.18
N VAL A 155 11.45 -0.44 5.40
CA VAL A 155 11.87 -1.58 6.22
C VAL A 155 10.83 -2.69 6.05
N GLN A 156 11.25 -3.77 5.39
CA GLN A 156 10.44 -4.96 5.15
C GLN A 156 10.32 -5.82 6.41
N LYS A 157 11.43 -5.95 7.16
CA LYS A 157 11.48 -6.81 8.34
C LYS A 157 12.40 -6.18 9.39
N LEU A 158 11.95 -6.16 10.63
CA LEU A 158 12.76 -5.81 11.80
C LEU A 158 12.54 -6.87 12.86
N GLU A 159 13.59 -7.58 13.23
CA GLU A 159 13.58 -8.60 14.27
C GLU A 159 14.64 -8.27 15.31
N VAL A 160 14.30 -8.50 16.58
CA VAL A 160 15.26 -8.43 17.68
C VAL A 160 15.38 -9.82 18.26
N PHE A 161 16.58 -10.37 18.26
CA PHE A 161 16.80 -11.73 18.73
C PHE A 161 17.16 -11.75 20.22
N GLY A 162 16.64 -12.76 20.90
CA GLY A 162 16.93 -13.03 22.31
C GLY A 162 16.09 -12.22 23.28
N GLN A 163 16.20 -12.59 24.56
CA GLN A 163 15.66 -11.79 25.65
C GLN A 163 16.67 -10.73 26.07
N PRO A 164 16.19 -9.54 26.45
CA PRO A 164 17.06 -8.48 26.94
C PRO A 164 17.62 -8.82 28.32
N PHE A 165 18.96 -8.86 28.42
CA PHE A 165 19.67 -9.02 29.69
C PHE A 165 20.63 -7.87 29.91
N ALA A 166 20.77 -7.43 31.16
CA ALA A 166 21.74 -6.40 31.52
C ALA A 166 23.16 -6.88 31.19
N GLY A 167 23.95 -6.03 30.52
CA GLY A 167 25.31 -6.36 30.10
C GLY A 167 25.42 -7.22 28.84
N CYS A 168 24.31 -7.72 28.28
CA CYS A 168 24.31 -8.47 27.03
C CYS A 168 23.86 -7.58 25.86
N PRO A 169 24.61 -7.55 24.74
CA PRO A 169 24.19 -6.77 23.58
C PRO A 169 22.92 -7.36 22.95
N LEU A 170 21.97 -6.50 22.64
CA LEU A 170 20.80 -6.85 21.83
C LEU A 170 21.13 -6.70 20.35
N VAL A 171 20.89 -7.77 19.58
CA VAL A 171 21.13 -7.77 18.14
C VAL A 171 19.80 -7.63 17.41
N ALA A 172 19.69 -6.59 16.59
CA ALA A 172 18.58 -6.40 15.67
C ALA A 172 18.98 -6.79 14.25
N SER A 173 18.11 -7.54 13.56
CA SER A 173 18.21 -7.81 12.13
C SER A 173 17.18 -6.97 11.39
N ILE A 174 17.64 -6.27 10.36
CA ILE A 174 16.81 -5.39 9.54
C ILE A 174 16.93 -5.85 8.09
N ARG A 175 15.78 -6.11 7.46
CA ARG A 175 15.67 -6.26 6.02
C ARG A 175 15.08 -4.99 5.45
N CYS A 176 15.82 -4.33 4.59
CA CYS A 176 15.41 -3.11 3.91
C CYS A 176 15.05 -3.40 2.45
N GLU A 177 14.20 -2.56 1.89
CA GLU A 177 13.90 -2.48 0.46
C GLU A 177 14.09 -1.03 0.01
N PHE A 178 14.73 -0.84 -1.14
CA PHE A 178 15.07 0.47 -1.70
C PHE A 178 15.93 1.37 -0.79
N CYS A 179 16.55 0.83 0.25
CA CYS A 179 17.55 1.51 1.04
C CYS A 179 18.59 0.54 1.62
N LYS A 180 19.73 1.09 2.04
CA LYS A 180 20.77 0.34 2.75
C LYS A 180 20.44 0.29 4.25
N PRO A 181 20.69 -0.82 4.97
CA PRO A 181 20.51 -0.88 6.42
C PRO A 181 21.27 0.22 7.17
N SER A 182 22.44 0.63 6.66
CA SER A 182 23.24 1.72 7.23
C SER A 182 22.60 3.11 7.16
N ALA A 183 21.56 3.29 6.35
CA ALA A 183 20.78 4.53 6.26
C ALA A 183 19.57 4.53 7.21
N VAL A 184 19.29 3.42 7.89
CA VAL A 184 18.17 3.30 8.84
C VAL A 184 18.60 3.79 10.22
N ILE A 185 17.80 4.66 10.81
CA ILE A 185 18.00 5.11 12.19
C ILE A 185 17.16 4.23 13.12
N LEU A 186 17.83 3.44 13.95
CA LEU A 186 17.18 2.67 15.01
C LEU A 186 17.25 3.40 16.35
N ARG A 187 16.14 3.41 17.08
CA ARG A 187 16.07 3.91 18.46
C ARG A 187 15.52 2.82 19.37
N TRP A 188 16.31 2.46 20.38
CA TRP A 188 15.86 1.62 21.48
C TRP A 188 15.04 2.47 22.46
N LEU A 189 13.82 2.03 22.74
CA LEU A 189 12.97 2.67 23.73
C LEU A 189 12.82 1.74 24.93
N LEU A 190 13.10 2.29 26.12
CA LEU A 190 12.83 1.64 27.38
C LEU A 190 11.38 1.89 27.77
N GLN A 191 10.63 0.83 28.02
CA GLN A 191 9.27 0.99 28.54
C GLN A 191 9.35 1.28 30.05
N ALA A 192 8.80 2.41 30.48
CA ALA A 192 8.61 2.69 31.91
C ALA A 192 7.58 1.69 32.46
N THR A 193 7.94 0.95 33.50
CA THR A 193 7.02 0.08 34.22
C THR A 193 6.01 0.94 34.97
N ALA A 194 4.72 0.80 34.66
CA ALA A 194 3.66 1.32 35.51
C ALA A 194 3.69 0.53 36.84
N GLY A 195 4.26 1.12 37.89
CA GLY A 195 4.34 0.46 39.19
C GLY A 195 5.42 0.96 40.17
N GLY A 196 6.26 1.93 39.79
CA GLY A 196 7.11 2.62 40.76
C GLY A 196 6.37 3.80 41.38
N ASN A 197 5.63 3.57 42.47
CA ASN A 197 5.24 4.68 43.34
C ASN A 197 6.52 5.43 43.75
N PRO A 198 6.62 6.77 43.57
CA PRO A 198 7.68 7.54 44.17
C PRO A 198 7.40 7.66 45.68
N SER A 199 7.77 6.64 46.45
CA SER A 199 7.89 6.78 47.90
C SER A 199 9.26 7.38 48.21
N GLY A 200 9.29 8.69 48.41
CA GLY A 200 10.48 9.43 48.84
C GLY A 200 10.11 10.86 49.26
N GLN A 201 9.45 10.97 50.42
CA GLN A 201 9.69 12.05 51.39
C GLN A 201 10.37 11.41 52.60
#